data_AF-A0A3D5Z644-F1
#
_entry.id   AF-A0A3D5Z644-F1
#
_cell.length_a   1.000
_cell.length_b   1.000
_cell.length_c   1.000
_cell.angle_alpha   90.00
_cell.angle_beta   90.00
_cell.angle_gamma   90.00
#
_symmetry.space_group_name_H-M   'P 1'
#
loop_
_entity.id
_entity.type
_entity.pdbx_description
1 polymer ?
#
loop_
_entity_poly.entity_id
_entity_poly.type
_entity_poly.pdbx_seq_one_letter_code
_entity_poly.pdbx_strand_id
1 'polypeptide(L)' 'MKKVYFVIRKIVFSFLMLYGLNVMLKYVNVIIPINIINIIITYFLGGFGVLALVIIKLLII' A
#
# COMPACT_ATOMS: atom_id res chain seq x y z
N MET A 1 11.43 -7.50 22.40
CA MET A 1 10.09 -6.90 22.21
C MET A 1 10.07 -5.69 21.26
N LYS A 2 11.05 -4.77 21.27
CA LYS A 2 11.08 -3.58 20.39
C LYS A 2 11.02 -3.88 18.88
N LYS A 3 11.65 -4.96 18.41
CA LYS A 3 11.65 -5.38 16.99
C LYS A 3 10.26 -5.83 16.50
N VAL A 4 9.53 -6.60 17.32
CA VAL A 4 8.19 -7.09 16.97
C VAL A 4 7.21 -5.92 16.83
N TYR A 5 7.24 -4.98 17.78
CA TYR A 5 6.46 -3.74 17.69
C TYR A 5 6.77 -2.93 16.43
N PHE A 6 8.06 -2.84 16.05
CA PHE A 6 8.45 -2.14 14.83
C PHE A 6 7.85 -2.78 13.57
N VAL A 7 7.87 -4.11 13.48
CA VAL A 7 7.27 -4.85 12.36
C VAL A 7 5.76 -4.64 12.31
N ILE A 8 5.06 -4.79 13.44
CA ILE A 8 3.59 -4.61 13.51
C ILE A 8 3.21 -3.19 13.11
N ARG A 9 3.89 -2.18 13.67
CA ARG A 9 3.65 -0.77 13.32
C ARG A 9 3.81 -0.53 11.82
N LYS A 10 4.81 -1.14 11.20
CA LYS A 10 5.10 -0.96 9.77
C LYS A 10 4.06 -1.67 8.90
N ILE A 11 3.56 -2.85 9.29
CA ILE A 11 2.43 -3.52 8.63
C ILE A 11 1.15 -2.69 8.72
N VAL A 12 0.82 -2.17 9.91
CA VAL A 12 -0.35 -1.29 10.10
C VAL A 12 -0.21 -0.04 9.23
N PHE A 13 0.97 0.55 9.16
CA PHE A 13 1.23 1.71 8.31
C PHE A 13 1.06 1.40 6.82
N SER A 14 1.54 0.25 6.33
CA SER A 14 1.33 -0.21 4.96
C SER A 14 -0.15 -0.41 4.62
N PHE A 15 -0.91 -0.97 5.56
CA PHE A 15 -2.35 -1.16 5.40
C PHE A 15 -3.09 0.19 5.34
N LEU A 16 -2.76 1.11 6.25
CA LEU A 16 -3.31 2.47 6.25
C LEU A 16 -2.95 3.23 4.98
N MET A 17 -1.73 3.08 4.47
CA MET A 17 -1.29 3.70 3.22
C MET A 17 -2.08 3.20 2.01
N LEU A 18 -2.22 1.88 1.87
CA LEU A 18 -3.02 1.28 0.79
C LEU A 18 -4.49 1.68 0.87
N TYR A 19 -5.06 1.69 2.08
CA TYR A 19 -6.44 2.10 2.30
C TYR A 19 -6.65 3.58 1.98
N GLY A 20 -5.80 4.46 2.52
CA GLY A 20 -5.87 5.90 2.27
C GLY A 20 -5.76 6.22 0.78
N LEU A 21 -4.84 5.54 0.08
CA LEU A 21 -4.72 5.68 -1.36
C LEU A 21 -5.98 5.24 -2.10
N ASN A 22 -6.55 4.08 -1.77
CA ASN A 22 -7.80 3.61 -2.38
C ASN A 22 -8.96 4.59 -2.16
N VAL A 23 -9.03 5.23 -0.98
CA VAL A 23 -10.03 6.28 -0.72
C VAL A 23 -9.82 7.48 -1.64
N MET A 24 -8.57 7.90 -1.86
CA MET A 24 -8.26 9.00 -2.79
C MET A 24 -8.56 8.65 -4.25
N LEU A 25 -8.26 7.41 -4.66
CA LEU A 25 -8.45 6.93 -6.03
C LEU A 25 -9.88 6.49 -6.35
N LYS A 26 -10.76 6.41 -5.34
CA LYS A 26 -12.20 6.13 -5.52
C LYS A 26 -12.85 7.07 -6.53
N TYR A 27 -12.43 8.34 -6.57
CA TYR A 27 -12.98 9.34 -7.49
C TYR A 27 -12.55 9.14 -8.95
N VAL A 28 -11.51 8.33 -9.19
CA VAL A 28 -10.95 8.04 -10.52
C VAL A 28 -11.27 6.60 -10.95
N ASN A 29 -12.14 5.88 -10.23
CA ASN A 29 -12.46 4.47 -10.45
C ASN A 29 -11.26 3.51 -10.45
N VAL A 30 -10.13 3.91 -9.85
CA VAL A 30 -8.94 3.05 -9.72
C VAL A 30 -8.98 2.37 -8.36
N ILE A 31 -9.11 1.04 -8.35
CA ILE A 31 -9.10 0.22 -7.14
C ILE A 31 -7.84 -0.65 -7.12
N ILE A 32 -7.02 -0.49 -6.09
CA ILE A 32 -5.85 -1.33 -5.84
C ILE A 32 -6.24 -2.38 -4.78
N PRO A 33 -6.21 -3.69 -5.11
CA PRO A 33 -6.61 -4.72 -4.16
C PRO A 33 -5.67 -4.75 -2.96
N ILE A 34 -6.22 -4.85 -1.74
CA ILE A 34 -5.44 -4.99 -0.51
C ILE A 34 -5.19 -6.48 -0.29
N ASN A 35 -4.14 -7.02 -0.91
CA ASN A 35 -3.71 -8.40 -0.74
C ASN A 35 -2.33 -8.46 -0.05
N ILE A 36 -1.94 -9.66 0.38
CA ILE A 36 -0.65 -9.88 1.07
C ILE A 36 0.54 -9.37 0.25
N ILE A 37 0.52 -9.55 -1.07
CA ILE A 37 1.61 -9.11 -1.96
C ILE A 37 1.73 -7.58 -1.94
N ASN A 38 0.63 -6.86 -2.10
CA ASN A 38 0.63 -5.39 -2.12
C ASN A 38 1.00 -4.83 -0.74
N ILE A 39 0.59 -5.48 0.35
CA ILE A 39 1.00 -5.13 1.71
C ILE A 39 2.51 -5.34 1.89
N ILE A 40 3.08 -6.44 1.39
CA ILE A 40 4.52 -6.71 1.45
C ILE A 40 5.29 -5.66 0.66
N ILE A 41 4.86 -5.36 -0.57
CA ILE A 41 5.48 -4.33 -1.42
C ILE A 41 5.48 -2.98 -0.70
N THR A 42 4.34 -2.57 -0.14
CA THR A 42 4.23 -1.30 0.61
C THR A 42 4.92 -1.35 1.98
N TYR A 43 5.16 -2.53 2.56
CA TYR A 43 5.94 -2.69 3.78
C TYR A 43 7.44 -2.50 3.56
N PHE A 44 7.97 -3.00 2.44
CA PHE A 44 9.37 -2.85 2.07
C PHE A 44 9.66 -1.45 1.51
N LEU A 45 8.81 -0.97 0.60
CA LEU A 45 9.05 0.28 -0.14
C LEU A 45 8.35 1.51 0.48
N GLY A 46 7.44 1.31 1.45
CA GLY A 46 6.69 2.42 2.05
C GLY A 46 5.83 3.17 1.03
N GLY A 47 5.88 4.50 1.08
CA GLY A 47 5.15 5.37 0.15
C GLY A 47 5.57 5.19 -1.32
N PHE A 48 6.83 4.83 -1.58
CA PHE A 48 7.28 4.51 -2.94
C PHE A 48 6.62 3.24 -3.48
N GLY A 49 6.33 2.26 -2.60
CA GLY A 49 5.62 1.04 -3.00
C GLY A 49 4.18 1.34 -3.40
N VAL A 50 3.54 2.27 -2.68
CA VAL A 50 2.18 2.72 -2.97
C VAL A 50 2.15 3.41 -4.34
N LEU A 51 3.08 4.34 -4.59
CA LEU A 51 3.21 5.03 -5.89
C LEU A 51 3.50 4.06 -7.03
N ALA A 52 4.39 3.08 -6.82
CA ALA A 52 4.68 2.06 -7.82
C ALA A 52 3.42 1.24 -8.17
N LEU A 53 2.62 0.83 -7.18
CA LEU A 53 1.37 0.11 -7.42
C LEU A 53 0.36 0.95 -8.21
N VAL A 54 0.29 2.26 -7.96
CA VAL A 54 -0.56 3.19 -8.73
C VAL A 54 -0.09 3.29 -10.17
N ILE A 55 1.20 3.54 -10.38
CA ILE A 55 1.78 3.68 -11.72
C ILE A 55 1.60 2.39 -12.53
N ILE A 56 1.89 1.24 -11.92
CA ILE A 56 1.66 -0.07 -12.54
C ILE A 56 0.19 -0.24 -12.92
N LYS A 57 -0.74 0.12 -12.01
CA LYS A 57 -2.17 0.02 -12.27
C LYS A 57 -2.64 0.96 -13.38
N LEU A 58 -2.04 2.15 -13.50
CA LEU A 58 -2.35 3.13 -14.54
C LEU A 58 -1.69 2.83 -15.89
N LEU A 59 -0.57 2.11 -15.92
CA LEU A 59 0.14 1.74 -17.16
C LEU A 59 -0.33 0.42 -17.77
N ILE A 60 -0.81 -0.52 -16.94
CA ILE A 60 -1.34 -1.82 -17.39
C ILE A 60 -2.84 -1.73 -17.76
N ILE A 61 -3.51 -0.64 -17.36
CA ILE A 61 -4.88 -0.29 -17.79
C ILE A 61 -4.81 0.58 -19.05
#